data_AF-A0A218WSZ2-F1
#
_entry.id   AF-A0A218WSZ2-F1
#
_cell.length_a   1.000
_cell.length_b   1.000
_cell.length_c   1.000
_cell.angle_alpha   90.00
_cell.angle_beta   90.00
_cell.angle_gamma   90.00
#
_symmetry.space_group_name_H-M   'P 1'
#
loop_
_entity.id
_entity.type
_entity.pdbx_description
1 polymer ?
#
loop_
_entity_poly.entity_id
_entity_poly.type
_entity_poly.pdbx_seq_one_letter_code
_entity_poly.pdbx_strand_id
1 'polypeptide(L)'
;MEDDNHKFVSIPSLHLWKTVDVYLYHGGKFVRESKVSYEGGDIDIIRNVDVDTITAAGVCDLLPDVYRTTPTSSHYKDPTFKTFDLAINNFESDLDVRYLISVLQDQTKLHLYYEHSQVDDPLELNEEDIRELERVEDERMEQEVELKRK
;
A
#
# COMPACT_ATOMS: atom_id res chain seq x y z
N MET A 1 16.24 11.77 -51.44
CA MET A 1 15.29 11.25 -50.46
C MET A 1 15.84 9.91 -50.05
N GLU A 2 16.67 9.91 -49.00
CA GLU A 2 17.21 8.69 -48.41
C GLU A 2 16.37 8.44 -47.15
N ASP A 3 15.70 7.29 -47.12
CA ASP A 3 14.86 6.87 -46.00
C ASP A 3 15.75 6.52 -44.81
N ASP A 4 15.74 7.38 -43.79
CA ASP A 4 16.32 7.11 -42.48
C ASP A 4 15.50 6.03 -41.77
N ASN A 5 15.96 4.80 -41.98
CA ASN A 5 15.44 3.60 -41.34
C ASN A 5 15.90 3.57 -39.87
N HIS A 6 15.23 4.33 -39.01
CA HIS A 6 15.42 4.29 -37.56
C HIS A 6 15.01 2.92 -37.02
N LYS A 7 15.97 1.99 -37.02
CA LYS A 7 15.87 0.76 -36.25
C LYS A 7 15.97 1.13 -34.78
N PHE A 8 14.83 1.15 -34.08
CA PHE A 8 14.82 1.06 -32.63
C PHE A 8 15.45 -0.27 -32.25
N VAL A 9 16.73 -0.24 -31.92
CA VAL A 9 17.38 -1.36 -31.24
C VAL A 9 16.84 -1.31 -29.82
N SER A 10 15.86 -2.17 -29.53
CA SER A 10 15.53 -2.50 -28.15
C SER A 10 16.74 -3.22 -27.58
N ILE A 11 17.64 -2.46 -26.95
CA ILE A 11 18.63 -3.04 -26.06
C ILE A 11 17.77 -3.75 -25.00
N PRO A 12 17.86 -5.07 -24.82
CA PRO A 12 17.22 -5.71 -23.69
C PRO A 12 17.88 -5.08 -22.48
N SER A 13 17.16 -4.22 -21.77
CA SER A 13 17.61 -3.80 -20.45
C SER A 13 17.80 -5.10 -19.69
N LEU A 14 19.07 -5.45 -19.46
CA LEU A 14 19.46 -6.39 -18.43
C LEU A 14 18.58 -6.06 -17.23
N HIS A 15 17.79 -7.03 -16.76
CA HIS A 15 16.89 -6.87 -15.64
C HIS A 15 17.76 -6.61 -14.40
N LEU A 16 18.17 -5.35 -14.25
CA LEU A 16 18.78 -4.85 -13.04
C LEU A 16 17.60 -4.73 -12.09
N TRP A 17 17.41 -5.80 -11.29
CA TRP A 17 16.55 -5.85 -10.12
C TRP A 17 16.57 -4.48 -9.44
N LYS A 18 15.51 -3.71 -9.67
CA LYS A 18 15.42 -2.37 -9.15
C LYS A 18 14.76 -2.47 -7.79
N THR A 19 15.47 -2.04 -6.76
CA THR A 19 14.92 -1.99 -5.41
C THR A 19 14.58 -0.55 -5.01
N VAL A 20 13.50 -0.39 -4.25
CA VAL A 20 13.08 0.89 -3.67
C VAL A 20 12.83 0.75 -2.17
N ASP A 21 13.04 1.83 -1.42
CA ASP A 21 12.55 1.92 -0.04
C ASP A 21 11.08 2.35 -0.06
N VAL A 22 10.21 1.55 0.54
CA VAL A 22 8.77 1.81 0.62
C VAL A 22 8.46 2.46 1.96
N TYR A 23 7.92 3.67 1.92
CA TYR A 23 7.43 4.44 3.06
C TYR A 23 5.91 4.24 3.15
N LEU A 24 5.46 3.59 4.20
CA LEU A 24 4.07 3.25 4.48
C LEU A 24 3.53 4.25 5.50
N TYR A 25 2.72 5.21 5.04
CA TYR A 25 2.01 6.18 5.88
C TYR A 25 0.65 5.61 6.24
N HIS A 26 0.39 5.39 7.53
CA HIS A 26 -0.85 4.77 8.00
C HIS A 26 -1.31 5.40 9.31
N GLY A 27 -2.56 5.13 9.72
CA GLY A 27 -3.17 5.73 10.92
C GLY A 27 -3.42 7.25 10.86
N GLY A 28 -3.13 7.90 9.73
CA GLY A 28 -3.48 9.30 9.46
C GLY A 28 -4.73 9.43 8.59
N LYS A 29 -5.01 10.67 8.18
CA LYS A 29 -6.18 11.01 7.35
C LYS A 29 -5.83 12.05 6.28
N PHE A 30 -6.56 12.03 5.16
CA PHE A 30 -6.45 13.09 4.17
C PHE A 30 -7.27 14.33 4.57
N VAL A 31 -6.65 15.50 4.55
CA VAL A 31 -7.31 16.79 4.73
C VAL A 31 -7.42 17.48 3.38
N ARG A 32 -8.63 17.93 3.01
CA ARG A 32 -8.95 18.44 1.66
C ARG A 32 -9.50 19.87 1.62
N GLU A 33 -9.35 20.66 2.69
CA GLU A 33 -10.01 21.97 2.84
C GLU A 33 -9.49 23.05 1.87
N SER A 34 -8.22 23.00 1.47
CA SER A 34 -7.63 23.99 0.55
C SER A 34 -6.51 23.42 -0.32
N LYS A 35 -5.67 22.56 0.26
CA LYS A 35 -4.72 21.68 -0.42
C LYS A 35 -4.88 20.30 0.18
N VAL A 36 -4.70 19.26 -0.64
CA VAL A 36 -4.66 17.90 -0.13
C VAL A 36 -3.38 17.74 0.69
N SER A 37 -3.51 17.29 1.92
CA SER A 37 -2.43 16.87 2.80
C SER A 37 -2.80 15.56 3.49
N TYR A 38 -1.80 14.87 4.05
CA TYR A 38 -2.00 13.73 4.92
C TYR A 38 -1.53 14.12 6.32
N GLU A 39 -2.42 14.01 7.31
CA GLU A 39 -2.18 14.48 8.68
C GLU A 39 -2.31 13.36 9.71
N GLY A 40 -1.40 13.36 10.68
CA GLY A 40 -1.30 12.33 11.71
C GLY A 40 -0.68 11.03 11.19
N GLY A 41 -0.84 9.96 11.96
CA GLY A 41 -0.35 8.63 11.62
C GLY A 41 1.12 8.38 11.93
N ASP A 42 1.55 7.17 11.59
CA ASP A 42 2.91 6.67 11.73
C ASP A 42 3.48 6.33 10.34
N ILE A 43 4.81 6.16 10.28
CA ILE A 43 5.51 5.83 9.04
C ILE A 43 6.40 4.62 9.27
N ASP A 44 6.09 3.52 8.59
CA ASP A 44 6.95 2.36 8.50
C ASP A 44 7.78 2.38 7.21
N ILE A 45 8.99 1.83 7.26
CA ILE A 45 9.91 1.80 6.12
C ILE A 45 10.35 0.36 5.84
N ILE A 46 9.93 -0.17 4.70
CA ILE A 46 10.43 -1.45 4.17
C ILE A 46 11.55 -1.13 3.19
N ARG A 47 12.76 -1.60 3.50
CA ARG A 47 13.95 -1.30 2.69
C ARG A 47 14.16 -2.32 1.60
N ASN A 48 14.72 -1.87 0.47
CA ASN A 48 15.14 -2.70 -0.65
C ASN A 48 14.05 -3.63 -1.21
N VAL A 49 12.82 -3.12 -1.37
CA VAL A 49 11.71 -3.87 -2.00
C VAL A 49 11.95 -3.95 -3.49
N ASP A 50 11.92 -5.15 -4.05
CA ASP A 50 12.01 -5.37 -5.50
C ASP A 50 10.74 -4.83 -6.17
N VAL A 51 10.93 -3.86 -7.08
CA VAL A 51 9.84 -3.18 -7.77
C VAL A 51 8.98 -4.18 -8.56
N ASP A 52 9.56 -5.27 -9.07
CA ASP A 52 8.83 -6.30 -9.82
C ASP A 52 7.90 -7.15 -8.93
N THR A 53 8.08 -7.09 -7.61
CA THR A 53 7.21 -7.79 -6.63
C THR A 53 6.01 -6.96 -6.19
N ILE A 54 5.97 -5.67 -6.55
CA ILE A 54 4.88 -4.78 -6.18
C ILE A 54 3.67 -5.08 -7.07
N THR A 55 2.55 -5.45 -6.45
CA THR A 55 1.25 -5.68 -7.10
C THR A 55 0.14 -4.99 -6.32
N ALA A 56 -1.03 -4.75 -6.93
CA ALA A 56 -2.15 -4.11 -6.22
C ALA A 56 -2.57 -4.93 -4.99
N ALA A 57 -2.63 -6.26 -5.15
CA ALA A 57 -2.90 -7.19 -4.05
C ALA A 57 -1.78 -7.19 -3.00
N GLY A 58 -0.52 -7.26 -3.44
CA GLY A 58 0.63 -7.33 -2.54
C GLY A 58 0.87 -6.06 -1.73
N VAL A 59 0.41 -4.90 -2.20
CA VAL A 59 0.54 -3.65 -1.43
C VAL A 59 -0.32 -3.66 -0.16
N CYS A 60 -1.49 -4.31 -0.18
CA CYS A 60 -2.25 -4.57 1.03
C CYS A 60 -1.49 -5.50 1.99
N ASP A 61 -0.75 -6.47 1.46
CA ASP A 61 0.07 -7.40 2.24
C ASP A 61 1.37 -6.76 2.78
N LEU A 62 1.78 -5.59 2.25
CA LEU A 62 2.91 -4.82 2.77
C LEU A 62 2.55 -4.04 4.04
N LEU A 63 1.27 -3.94 4.39
CA LEU A 63 0.88 -3.30 5.64
C LEU A 63 1.36 -4.15 6.82
N PRO A 64 1.83 -3.51 7.90
CA PRO A 64 2.09 -4.23 9.13
C PRO A 64 0.80 -4.91 9.60
N ASP A 65 0.89 -6.19 10.00
CA ASP A 65 -0.18 -6.94 10.71
C ASP A 65 -0.71 -6.23 11.97
N VAL A 66 -0.07 -5.11 12.35
CA VAL A 66 -0.39 -4.25 13.49
C VAL A 66 -1.78 -3.62 13.35
N TYR A 67 -2.25 -3.35 12.13
CA TYR A 67 -3.58 -2.79 11.93
C TYR A 67 -4.60 -3.92 11.74
N ARG A 68 -5.39 -4.17 12.79
CA ARG A 68 -6.54 -5.10 12.78
C ARG A 68 -7.61 -4.77 11.74
N THR A 69 -7.49 -3.62 11.05
CA THR A 69 -8.44 -3.16 10.05
C THR A 69 -7.77 -3.01 8.70
N THR A 70 -8.37 -3.63 7.69
CA THR A 70 -8.00 -3.40 6.29
C THR A 70 -8.14 -1.91 5.97
N PRO A 71 -7.17 -1.29 5.28
CA PRO A 71 -7.30 0.09 4.82
C PRO A 71 -8.52 0.23 3.90
N THR A 72 -9.19 1.36 4.01
CA THR A 72 -10.38 1.68 3.20
C THR A 72 -10.00 2.29 1.87
N SER A 73 -8.86 2.98 1.82
CA SER A 73 -8.23 3.37 0.58
C SER A 73 -6.71 3.39 0.68
N SER A 74 -6.08 3.07 -0.44
CA SER A 74 -4.63 3.04 -0.60
C SER A 74 -4.25 4.01 -1.70
N HIS A 75 -3.23 4.81 -1.47
CA HIS A 75 -2.78 5.85 -2.39
C HIS A 75 -1.26 5.80 -2.55
N TYR A 76 -0.75 6.23 -3.69
CA TYR A 76 0.67 6.44 -3.90
C TYR A 76 0.96 7.90 -4.26
N LYS A 77 2.16 8.36 -3.93
CA LYS A 77 2.65 9.65 -4.43
C LYS A 77 3.44 9.44 -5.72
N ASP A 78 2.92 9.95 -6.82
CA ASP A 78 3.62 10.02 -8.10
C ASP A 78 4.87 10.91 -7.96
N PRO A 79 6.08 10.35 -8.15
CA PRO A 79 7.34 11.07 -7.98
C PRO A 79 7.56 12.15 -9.04
N THR A 80 6.82 12.14 -10.15
CA THR A 80 6.90 13.12 -11.24
C THR A 80 6.43 14.50 -10.81
N PHE A 81 5.50 14.55 -9.84
CA PHE A 81 4.91 15.79 -9.35
C PHE A 81 5.55 16.24 -8.04
N LYS A 82 5.89 17.53 -7.96
CA LYS A 82 6.43 18.13 -6.73
C LYS A 82 5.33 18.45 -5.71
N THR A 83 4.15 18.83 -6.18
CA THR A 83 3.01 19.25 -5.36
C THR A 83 2.20 18.02 -4.94
N PHE A 84 2.00 17.86 -3.63
CA PHE A 84 1.39 16.66 -3.06
C PHE A 84 -0.03 16.39 -3.57
N ASP A 85 -0.82 17.46 -3.67
CA ASP A 85 -2.19 17.47 -4.18
C ASP A 85 -2.32 16.99 -5.63
N LEU A 86 -1.30 17.18 -6.45
CA LEU A 86 -1.25 16.67 -7.83
C LEU A 86 -0.59 15.28 -7.92
N ALA A 87 0.19 14.91 -6.89
CA ALA A 87 0.98 13.69 -6.89
C ALA A 87 0.22 12.49 -6.33
N ILE A 88 -0.78 12.71 -5.47
CA ILE A 88 -1.52 11.61 -4.84
C ILE A 88 -2.51 10.99 -5.83
N ASN A 89 -2.35 9.69 -6.03
CA ASN A 89 -3.17 8.86 -6.92
C ASN A 89 -3.63 7.60 -6.20
N ASN A 90 -4.78 7.08 -6.60
CA ASN A 90 -5.32 5.83 -6.05
C ASN A 90 -4.44 4.64 -6.42
N PHE A 91 -4.34 3.68 -5.51
CA PHE A 91 -3.63 2.43 -5.71
C PHE A 91 -4.63 1.26 -5.68
N GLU A 92 -5.47 1.17 -6.72
CA GLU A 92 -6.61 0.25 -6.77
C GLU A 92 -6.47 -0.87 -7.82
N SER A 93 -5.61 -0.67 -8.82
CA SER A 93 -5.47 -1.62 -9.94
C SER A 93 -4.02 -1.92 -10.31
N ASP A 94 -3.82 -3.09 -10.93
CA ASP A 94 -2.53 -3.45 -11.52
C ASP A 94 -2.09 -2.49 -12.64
N LEU A 95 -3.02 -1.73 -13.23
CA LEU A 95 -2.68 -0.69 -14.19
C LEU A 95 -1.98 0.48 -13.50
N ASP A 96 -2.47 0.90 -12.34
CA ASP A 96 -1.86 1.95 -11.51
C ASP A 96 -0.48 1.51 -11.03
N VAL A 97 -0.35 0.23 -10.65
CA VAL A 97 0.93 -0.39 -10.30
C VAL A 97 1.92 -0.32 -11.47
N ARG A 98 1.50 -0.72 -12.68
CA ARG A 98 2.38 -0.67 -13.86
C ARG A 98 2.81 0.75 -14.19
N TYR A 99 1.89 1.71 -14.09
CA TYR A 99 2.22 3.12 -14.25
C TYR A 99 3.23 3.56 -13.19
N LEU A 100 3.00 3.23 -11.92
CA LEU A 100 3.91 3.54 -10.83
C LEU A 100 5.31 2.97 -11.08
N ILE A 101 5.42 1.68 -11.44
CA ILE A 101 6.69 1.03 -11.77
C ILE A 101 7.41 1.79 -12.89
N SER A 102 6.67 2.27 -13.90
CA SER A 102 7.26 3.04 -15.00
C SER A 102 7.83 4.40 -14.57
N VAL A 103 7.15 5.12 -13.67
CA VAL A 103 7.62 6.41 -13.15
C VAL A 103 8.65 6.28 -12.02
N LEU A 104 8.75 5.09 -11.42
CA LEU A 104 9.76 4.79 -10.42
C LEU A 104 11.15 4.54 -11.01
N GLN A 105 11.34 4.49 -12.34
CA GLN A 105 12.63 4.12 -12.98
C GLN A 105 13.87 4.90 -12.51
N ASP A 106 13.71 6.15 -12.06
CA ASP A 106 14.81 6.98 -11.52
C ASP A 106 14.69 7.25 -10.02
N GLN A 107 13.73 6.62 -9.34
CA GLN A 107 13.47 6.83 -7.92
C GLN A 107 14.10 5.77 -7.03
N THR A 108 14.40 6.15 -5.79
CA THR A 108 14.86 5.22 -4.74
C THR A 108 13.81 5.03 -3.65
N LYS A 109 12.72 5.78 -3.71
CA LYS A 109 11.69 5.84 -2.68
C LYS A 109 10.31 5.74 -3.30
N LEU A 110 9.46 4.94 -2.68
CA LEU A 110 8.03 4.87 -2.94
C LEU A 110 7.30 5.32 -1.67
N HIS A 111 6.32 6.21 -1.80
CA HIS A 111 5.48 6.65 -0.69
C HIS A 111 4.05 6.14 -0.92
N LEU A 112 3.55 5.34 0.01
CA LEU A 112 2.20 4.78 0.04
C LEU A 112 1.44 5.32 1.25
N TYR A 113 0.19 5.74 1.05
CA TYR A 113 -0.65 6.37 2.07
C TYR A 113 -1.93 5.56 2.21
N TYR A 114 -2.24 5.20 3.44
CA TYR A 114 -3.40 4.41 3.78
C TYR A 114 -4.35 5.23 4.62
N GLU A 115 -5.62 5.22 4.25
CA GLU A 115 -6.70 5.77 5.05
C GLU A 115 -7.55 4.60 5.52
N HIS A 116 -7.68 4.44 6.83
CA HIS A 116 -8.66 3.55 7.42
C HIS A 116 -9.93 4.37 7.59
N SER A 117 -11.08 3.84 7.15
CA SER A 117 -12.37 4.41 7.57
C SER A 117 -12.34 4.43 9.09
N GLN A 118 -12.58 5.60 9.67
CA GLN A 118 -12.82 5.69 11.10
C GLN A 118 -13.89 4.64 11.40
N VAL A 119 -13.54 3.65 12.23
CA VAL A 119 -14.57 2.99 13.01
C VAL A 119 -15.00 4.09 13.95
N ASP A 120 -16.08 4.79 13.58
CA ASP A 120 -16.46 6.08 14.16
C ASP A 120 -16.66 6.04 15.68
N ASP A 121 -16.70 4.86 16.28
CA ASP A 121 -16.56 4.69 17.72
C ASP A 121 -15.70 3.44 17.99
N PRO A 122 -14.65 3.51 18.84
CA PRO A 122 -14.29 2.33 19.59
C PRO A 122 -15.57 1.93 20.33
N LEU A 123 -16.17 0.79 19.97
CA LEU A 123 -17.25 0.21 20.76
C LEU A 123 -16.74 0.19 22.20
N GLU A 124 -17.35 0.98 23.08
CA GLU A 124 -17.17 0.83 24.52
C GLU A 124 -17.79 -0.51 24.90
N LEU A 125 -17.01 -1.57 24.65
CA LEU A 125 -17.34 -2.92 25.04
C LEU A 125 -17.26 -2.95 26.56
N ASN A 126 -18.37 -3.31 27.18
CA ASN A 126 -18.34 -3.59 28.61
C ASN A 126 -17.58 -4.92 28.84
N GLU A 127 -17.25 -5.23 30.09
CA GLU A 127 -16.51 -6.47 30.41
C GLU A 127 -17.22 -7.75 29.95
N GLU A 128 -18.54 -7.73 29.78
CA GLU A 128 -19.31 -8.85 29.28
C GLU A 128 -19.12 -9.04 27.78
N ASP A 129 -19.16 -7.96 27.01
CA ASP A 129 -18.91 -8.00 25.56
C ASP A 129 -17.48 -8.46 25.26
N ILE A 130 -16.49 -8.04 26.07
CA ILE A 130 -15.09 -8.49 25.96
C ILE A 130 -14.99 -10.00 26.21
N ARG A 131 -15.63 -10.51 27.27
CA ARG A 131 -15.63 -11.94 27.59
C ARG A 131 -16.33 -12.78 26.53
N GLU A 132 -17.36 -12.25 25.88
CA GLU A 132 -18.06 -12.94 24.81
C GLU A 132 -17.19 -13.03 23.55
N LEU A 133 -16.51 -11.94 23.18
CA LEU A 133 -15.58 -11.92 22.05
C LEU A 133 -14.38 -12.85 22.25
N GLU A 134 -13.82 -12.91 23.46
CA GLU A 134 -12.74 -13.86 23.80
C GLU A 134 -13.19 -15.31 23.58
N ARG A 135 -14.42 -15.67 23.99
CA ARG A 135 -14.95 -17.02 23.75
C ARG A 135 -15.14 -17.32 22.26
N VAL A 136 -15.64 -16.36 21.49
CA VAL A 136 -15.85 -16.54 20.05
C VAL A 136 -14.51 -16.73 19.31
N GLU A 137 -13.47 -15.98 19.71
CA GLU A 137 -12.12 -16.13 19.16
C GLU A 137 -11.49 -17.47 19.55
N ASP A 138 -11.64 -17.91 20.81
CA ASP A 138 -11.16 -19.22 21.27
C ASP A 138 -11.84 -20.36 20.49
N GLU A 139 -13.17 -20.32 20.33
CA GLU A 139 -13.93 -21.31 19.55
C GLU A 139 -13.50 -21.33 18.07
N ARG A 140 -13.25 -20.15 17.47
CA ARG A 140 -12.76 -20.05 16.10
C ARG A 140 -11.36 -20.67 15.96
N MET A 141 -10.48 -20.41 16.92
CA MET A 141 -9.13 -20.95 16.94
C MET A 141 -9.14 -22.47 17.10
N GLU A 142 -10.00 -23.00 17.97
CA GLU A 142 -10.20 -24.45 18.12
C GLU A 142 -10.71 -25.10 16.84
N GLN A 143 -11.69 -24.51 16.16
CA GLN A 143 -12.20 -24.99 14.87
C GLN A 143 -11.11 -24.97 13.79
N GLU A 144 -10.29 -23.93 13.73
CA GLU A 144 -9.19 -23.83 12.77
C GLU A 144 -8.10 -24.89 13.03
N VAL A 145 -7.79 -25.16 14.30
CA VAL A 145 -6.86 -26.23 14.69
C VAL A 145 -7.42 -27.61 14.35
N GLU A 146 -8.73 -27.83 14.53
CA GLU A 146 -9.38 -29.10 14.20
C GLU A 146 -9.46 -29.32 12.68
N LEU A 147 -9.72 -28.26 11.90
CA LEU A 147 -9.65 -28.27 10.43
C LEU A 147 -8.26 -28.62 9.91
N LYS A 148 -7.20 -28.08 10.53
CA LYS A 148 -5.79 -28.38 10.16
C LYS A 148 -5.31 -29.77 10.57
N ARG A 149 -6.08 -30.50 11.39
CA ARG A 149 -5.78 -31.87 11.83
C ARG A 149 -6.49 -32.95 10.99
N LYS A 150 -7.37 -32.57 10.07
CA LYS A 150 -7.98 -33.46 9.06
C LYS A 150 -7.22 -33.42 7.75
#